data_AF-A0A7W0IPI6-F1
#
_entry.id   AF-A0A7W0IPI6-F1
#
_cell.length_a   1.000
_cell.length_b   1.000
_cell.length_c   1.000
_cell.angle_alpha   90.00
_cell.angle_beta   90.00
_cell.angle_gamma   90.00
#
_symmetry.space_group_name_H-M   'P 1'
#
loop_
_entity.id
_entity.type
_entity.pdbx_description
1 polymer ?
#
loop_
_entity_poly.entity_id
_entity_poly.type
_entity_poly.pdbx_seq_one_letter_code
_entity_poly.pdbx_strand_id
1 'polypeptide(L)' 'DGKLTLNSQNIDIGNAKEELAINYSGTEMNLGFNGKYFVEAIQVMNSNKVKAYINSEKSPCLIEGDDDPGFMTIIMPMKI' A
#
# COMPACT_ATOMS: atom_id res chain seq x y z
N ASP A 1 -15.19 -9.87 -0.14
CA ASP A 1 -14.48 -9.74 1.16
C ASP A 1 -13.14 -9.08 0.93
N GLY A 2 -13.06 -7.77 1.18
CA GLY A 2 -11.86 -6.99 0.94
C GLY A 2 -10.74 -7.44 1.89
N LYS A 3 -9.72 -8.08 1.32
CA LYS A 3 -8.56 -8.58 2.05
C LYS A 3 -7.29 -8.13 1.34
N LEU A 4 -6.39 -7.52 2.09
CA LEU A 4 -5.04 -7.21 1.64
C LEU A 4 -4.09 -8.27 2.17
N THR A 5 -3.30 -8.87 1.29
CA THR A 5 -2.21 -9.76 1.68
C THR A 5 -0.90 -9.05 1.39
N LEU A 6 -0.11 -8.79 2.44
CA LEU A 6 1.24 -8.26 2.32
C LEU A 6 2.23 -9.43 2.35
N ASN A 7 3.12 -9.47 1.36
CA ASN A 7 4.16 -10.48 1.27
C ASN A 7 5.51 -9.80 1.05
N SER A 8 6.50 -10.18 1.84
CA SER A 8 7.89 -9.75 1.70
C SER A 8 8.80 -10.97 1.67
N GLN A 9 9.75 -10.97 0.74
CA GLN A 9 10.73 -12.04 0.58
C GLN A 9 12.13 -11.43 0.66
N ASN A 10 12.94 -11.89 1.60
CA ASN A 10 14.35 -11.56 1.69
C ASN A 10 15.15 -12.86 1.88
N ILE A 11 16.16 -13.09 1.04
CA ILE A 11 16.98 -14.31 1.05
C ILE A 11 17.67 -14.52 2.41
N ASP A 12 18.05 -13.43 3.09
CA ASP A 12 18.81 -13.49 4.33
C ASP A 12 17.91 -13.54 5.58
N ILE A 13 16.72 -12.95 5.51
CA ILE A 13 15.82 -12.73 6.67
C ILE A 13 14.61 -13.68 6.64
N GLY A 14 14.30 -14.27 5.48
CA GLY A 14 13.15 -15.14 5.25
C GLY A 14 11.95 -14.44 4.63
N ASN A 15 10.80 -15.11 4.66
CA ASN A 15 9.54 -14.62 4.10
C ASN A 15 8.60 -14.13 5.21
N ALA A 16 7.98 -12.97 5.02
CA ALA A 16 6.93 -12.45 5.88
C ALA A 16 5.62 -12.38 5.11
N LYS A 17 4.53 -12.87 5.71
CA LYS A 17 3.19 -12.80 5.15
C LYS A 17 2.22 -12.29 6.21
N GLU A 18 1.47 -11.25 5.88
CA GLU A 18 0.46 -10.68 6.76
C GLU A 18 -0.84 -10.44 5.98
N GLU A 19 -1.96 -10.56 6.69
CA GLU A 19 -3.29 -10.45 6.11
C GLU A 19 -4.11 -9.43 6.88
N LEU A 20 -4.66 -8.45 6.16
CA LEU A 20 -5.37 -7.31 6.72
C LEU A 20 -6.77 -7.22 6.10
N ALA A 21 -7.76 -6.93 6.92
CA ALA A 21 -9.10 -6.60 6.44
C ALA A 21 -9.10 -5.18 5.86
N ILE A 22 -9.59 -5.01 4.64
CA ILE A 22 -9.68 -3.71 3.96
C ILE A 22 -11.08 -3.49 3.39
N ASN A 23 -11.46 -2.23 3.21
CA ASN A 23 -12.65 -1.90 2.45
C ASN A 23 -12.31 -1.81 0.96
N TYR A 24 -12.59 -2.89 0.22
CA TYR A 24 -12.27 -3.00 -1.21
C TYR A 24 -13.36 -3.75 -1.96
N SER A 25 -13.81 -3.17 -3.08
CA SER A 25 -14.88 -3.69 -3.94
C SER A 25 -14.46 -3.83 -5.41
N GLY A 26 -13.18 -3.62 -5.72
CA GLY A 26 -12.64 -3.77 -7.07
C GLY A 26 -12.26 -5.22 -7.41
N THR A 27 -11.60 -5.39 -8.55
CA THR A 27 -11.08 -6.69 -9.02
C THR A 27 -9.81 -7.10 -8.27
N GLU A 28 -9.57 -8.39 -8.10
CA GLU A 28 -8.30 -8.86 -7.55
C GLU A 28 -7.10 -8.34 -8.36
N MET A 29 -6.05 -7.91 -7.64
CA MET A 29 -4.87 -7.28 -8.22
C MET A 29 -3.63 -7.64 -7.40
N ASN A 30 -2.50 -7.88 -8.07
CA ASN A 30 -1.23 -8.18 -7.43
C ASN A 30 -0.23 -7.06 -7.76
N LEU A 31 0.45 -6.55 -6.73
CA LEU A 31 1.18 -5.30 -6.82
C LEU A 31 2.58 -5.43 -6.22
N GLY A 32 3.57 -4.95 -6.97
CA GLY A 32 4.95 -4.83 -6.51
C GLY A 32 5.25 -3.41 -6.07
N PHE A 33 5.65 -3.24 -4.82
CA PHE A 33 6.10 -1.95 -4.33
C PHE A 33 7.29 -2.09 -3.38
N ASN A 34 8.05 -1.02 -3.25
CA ASN A 34 8.99 -0.90 -2.14
C ASN A 34 8.20 -0.57 -0.86
N GLY A 35 8.07 -1.54 0.05
CA GLY A 35 7.37 -1.37 1.32
C GLY A 35 7.94 -0.23 2.19
N LYS A 36 9.23 0.11 2.05
CA LYS A 36 9.84 1.23 2.77
C LYS A 36 9.15 2.56 2.47
N TYR A 37 8.72 2.78 1.23
CA TYR A 37 8.04 4.03 0.86
C TYR A 37 6.64 4.14 1.47
N PHE A 38 5.96 3.01 1.69
CA PHE A 38 4.68 3.01 2.42
C PHE A 38 4.89 3.38 3.89
N VAL A 39 5.91 2.80 4.53
CA VAL A 39 6.26 3.15 5.93
C VAL A 39 6.62 4.63 6.04
N GLU A 40 7.45 5.14 5.12
CA GLU A 40 7.88 6.53 5.12
C GLU A 40 6.74 7.52 4.87
N ALA A 41 5.78 7.15 4.03
CA ALA A 41 4.59 7.97 3.76
C ALA A 41 3.62 7.96 4.94
N ILE A 42 3.33 6.78 5.50
CA ILE A 42 2.31 6.62 6.55
C ILE A 42 2.79 7.16 7.89
N GLN A 43 4.08 7.05 8.23
CA GLN A 43 4.62 7.49 9.53
C GLN A 43 4.46 8.99 9.80
N VAL A 44 4.29 9.81 8.76
CA VAL A 44 4.14 11.27 8.87
C VAL A 44 2.67 11.71 8.81
N MET A 45 1.74 10.79 8.57
CA MET A 45 0.31 11.07 8.52
C MET A 45 -0.29 11.05 9.93
N ASN A 46 -1.29 11.91 10.17
CA ASN A 46 -2.06 11.92 11.42
C ASN A 46 -3.29 11.01 11.34
N SER A 47 -3.72 10.66 10.13
CA SER A 47 -4.90 9.83 9.89
C SER A 47 -4.73 8.41 10.41
N ASN A 48 -5.70 7.95 11.19
CA ASN A 48 -5.75 6.55 11.66
C ASN A 48 -6.12 5.56 10.54
N LYS A 49 -6.66 6.06 9.43
CA LYS A 49 -7.00 5.28 8.24
C LYS A 49 -6.47 5.99 7.01
N VAL A 50 -5.85 5.22 6.13
CA VAL A 50 -5.34 5.70 4.85
C VAL A 50 -6.15 5.12 3.71
N LYS A 51 -6.32 5.90 2.64
CA LYS A 51 -6.94 5.48 1.39
C LYS A 51 -5.84 5.34 0.35
N ALA A 52 -5.77 4.15 -0.26
CA ALA A 52 -4.86 3.86 -1.35
C ALA A 52 -5.64 3.78 -2.65
N TYR A 53 -5.32 4.64 -3.60
CA TYR A 53 -5.93 4.70 -4.93
C TYR A 53 -4.96 4.11 -5.95
N ILE A 54 -5.42 3.08 -6.66
CA ILE A 54 -4.60 2.33 -7.62
C ILE A 54 -5.46 2.00 -8.83
N ASN A 55 -4.98 2.37 -10.02
CA ASN A 55 -5.69 2.13 -11.28
C ASN A 55 -5.26 0.82 -11.97
N SER A 56 -3.97 0.49 -11.90
CA SER A 56 -3.42 -0.74 -12.48
C SER A 56 -2.09 -1.09 -11.82
N GLU A 57 -1.57 -2.30 -12.08
CA GLU A 57 -0.28 -2.78 -11.55
C GLU A 57 0.93 -1.93 -11.99
N LYS A 58 0.79 -1.16 -13.08
CA LYS A 58 1.83 -0.27 -13.60
C LYS A 58 1.60 1.20 -13.23
N SER A 59 0.48 1.50 -12.58
CA SER A 59 0.12 2.85 -12.21
C SER A 59 0.72 3.22 -10.86
N PRO A 60 1.08 4.50 -10.65
CA PRO A 60 1.40 4.99 -9.32
C PRO A 60 0.26 4.74 -8.34
N CYS A 61 0.60 4.45 -7.09
CA CYS A 61 -0.34 4.41 -5.98
C CYS A 61 -0.38 5.80 -5.32
N LEU A 62 -1.57 6.35 -5.17
CA LEU A 62 -1.80 7.58 -4.43
C LEU A 62 -2.31 7.23 -3.02
N ILE A 63 -1.69 7.85 -2.01
CA ILE A 63 -2.06 7.71 -0.60
C ILE A 63 -2.60 9.06 -0.09
N GLU A 64 -3.75 9.00 0.56
CA GLU A 64 -4.42 10.13 1.20
C GLU A 64 -5.02 9.70 2.55
N GLY A 65 -5.30 10.67 3.42
CA GLY A 65 -5.92 10.46 4.73
C GLY A 65 -6.98 11.51 5.01
N ASP A 66 -8.10 11.11 5.62
CA ASP A 66 -9.22 12.03 5.89
C ASP A 66 -8.87 13.13 6.92
N ASP A 67 -7.91 12.84 7.81
CA ASP A 67 -7.41 13.78 8.82
C ASP A 67 -6.17 14.57 8.35
N ASP A 68 -5.70 14.34 7.11
CA ASP A 68 -4.53 15.01 6.51
C ASP A 68 -4.91 15.77 5.21
N PRO A 69 -5.81 16.77 5.27
CA PRO A 69 -6.29 17.46 4.09
C PRO A 69 -5.16 18.18 3.35
N GLY A 70 -5.04 17.93 2.04
CA GLY A 70 -4.00 18.50 1.18
C GLY A 70 -2.66 17.76 1.22
N PHE A 71 -2.52 16.74 2.07
CA PHE A 71 -1.38 15.83 2.02
C PHE A 71 -1.66 14.70 1.03
N MET A 72 -0.82 14.61 -0.01
CA MET A 72 -0.90 13.56 -1.04
C MET A 72 0.48 12.97 -1.24
N THR A 73 0.59 11.66 -1.16
CA THR A 73 1.85 10.94 -1.45
C THR A 73 1.66 9.98 -2.62
N ILE A 74 2.61 9.98 -3.56
CA ILE A 74 2.62 9.07 -4.70
C ILE A 74 3.77 8.07 -4.53
N ILE A 75 3.46 6.79 -4.65
CA ILE A 75 4.43 5.70 -4.61
C ILE A 75 4.42 4.99 -5.96
N MET A 76 5.59 4.86 -6.58
CA MET A 76 5.74 4.19 -7.87
C MET A 76 5.81 2.67 -7.69
N PRO A 77 5.13 1.87 -8.53
CA PRO A 77 5.24 0.43 -8.50
C PRO A 77 6.63 -0.01 -8.96
N MET A 78 7.07 -1.13 -8.41
CA MET A 78 8.24 -1.87 -8.88
C MET A 78 7.78 -3.05 -9.71
N LYS A 79 8.62 -3.44 -10.67
CA LYS A 79 8.44 -4.71 -11.36
C LYS A 79 8.81 -5.83 -10.38
N ILE A 80 7.86 -6.72 -10.09
CA ILE A 80 8.13 -8.02 -9.45
C ILE A 80 8.73 -8.96 -10.50
#